data_AF-A0A9P6NQK1-F1
#
_entry.id   AF-A0A9P6NQK1-F1
#
_cell.length_a   1.000
_cell.length_b   1.000
_cell.length_c   1.000
_cell.angle_alpha   90.00
_cell.angle_beta   90.00
_cell.angle_gamma   90.00
#
_symmetry.space_group_name_H-M   'P 1'
#
loop_
_entity.id
_entity.type
_entity.pdbx_description
1 polymer ?
#
loop_
_entity_poly.entity_id
_entity_poly.type
_entity_poly.pdbx_seq_one_letter_code
_entity_poly.pdbx_strand_id
1 'polypeptide(L)'
;MEAEGTRRPGTVITAFTGQLIDIKSGGLWTTGASRAIEEEYWSRTEAFGSVLAQDLGELILKPEVVERVDQEFVLMKWKETNFVNCEPEESGLSIQGFYFVCLQRSTGSIEAYYYDPNASPYQRLTLGPIGHRGVAFGTIQFA
;
A
#
# COMPACT_ATOMS: atom_id res chain seq x y z
N MET A 1 -28.51 -15.05 -31.73
CA MET A 1 -27.62 -15.62 -30.70
C MET A 1 -27.03 -14.42 -29.97
N GLU A 2 -27.77 -13.91 -28.99
CA GLU A 2 -27.34 -12.75 -28.22
C GLU A 2 -26.15 -13.19 -27.36
N ALA A 3 -25.04 -12.46 -27.43
CA ALA A 3 -23.91 -12.69 -26.56
C ALA A 3 -24.38 -12.45 -25.13
N GLU A 4 -24.31 -13.49 -24.32
CA GLU A 4 -24.60 -13.45 -22.89
C GLU A 4 -23.69 -12.39 -22.28
N GLY A 5 -24.28 -11.24 -21.94
CA GLY A 5 -23.52 -10.08 -21.46
C GLY A 5 -22.84 -10.46 -20.16
N THR A 6 -21.53 -10.62 -20.18
CA THR A 6 -20.71 -10.95 -19.02
C THR A 6 -20.98 -9.93 -17.93
N ARG A 7 -21.78 -10.31 -16.93
CA ARG A 7 -22.21 -9.39 -15.88
C ARG A 7 -21.01 -9.17 -14.97
N ARG A 8 -20.48 -7.94 -14.97
CA ARG A 8 -19.41 -7.55 -14.06
C ARG A 8 -19.82 -7.85 -12.62
N PRO A 9 -18.93 -8.43 -11.79
CA PRO A 9 -19.25 -8.70 -10.41
C PRO A 9 -19.53 -7.38 -9.67
N GLY A 10 -20.53 -7.38 -8.78
CA GLY A 10 -20.85 -6.20 -7.96
C GLY A 10 -19.78 -5.87 -6.90
N THR A 11 -18.87 -6.81 -6.64
CA THR A 11 -17.73 -6.65 -5.73
C THR A 11 -16.58 -7.48 -6.29
N VAL A 12 -15.39 -6.89 -6.36
CA VAL A 12 -14.16 -7.57 -6.75
C VAL A 12 -13.31 -7.79 -5.50
N ILE A 13 -12.81 -9.01 -5.32
CA ILE A 13 -11.95 -9.40 -4.21
C ILE A 13 -10.62 -9.88 -4.79
N THR A 14 -9.53 -9.33 -4.26
CA THR A 14 -8.17 -9.70 -4.62
C THR A 14 -7.41 -10.21 -3.40
N ALA A 15 -6.48 -11.12 -3.63
CA ALA A 15 -5.45 -11.45 -2.65
C ALA A 15 -4.23 -10.55 -2.89
N PHE A 16 -3.46 -10.28 -1.85
CA PHE A 16 -2.24 -9.47 -1.94
C PHE A 16 -1.14 -9.97 -1.02
N THR A 17 0.11 -9.62 -1.34
CA THR A 17 1.26 -9.75 -0.44
C THR A 17 1.69 -8.38 0.06
N GLY A 18 2.19 -8.34 1.29
CA GLY A 18 2.72 -7.13 1.91
C GLY A 18 4.22 -7.26 2.18
N GLN A 19 5.00 -6.29 1.74
CA GLN A 19 6.39 -6.10 2.15
C GLN A 19 6.45 -5.05 3.25
N LEU A 20 7.00 -5.40 4.41
CA LEU A 20 7.33 -4.42 5.46
C LEU A 20 8.60 -3.66 5.09
N ILE A 21 8.60 -2.35 5.36
CA ILE A 21 9.76 -1.48 5.15
C ILE A 21 10.42 -1.21 6.48
N ASP A 22 11.63 -1.74 6.65
CA ASP A 22 12.50 -1.39 7.78
C ASP A 22 13.32 -0.16 7.40
N ILE A 23 12.79 1.02 7.75
CA ILE A 23 13.44 2.29 7.44
C ILE A 23 14.75 2.50 8.21
N LYS A 24 14.94 1.82 9.35
CA LYS A 24 16.14 1.95 10.20
C LYS A 24 17.33 1.21 9.63
N SER A 25 17.12 -0.03 9.17
CA SER A 25 18.21 -0.88 8.69
C SER A 25 18.31 -0.96 7.16
N GLY A 26 17.17 -0.96 6.47
CA GLY A 26 17.08 -1.12 5.01
C GLY A 26 16.86 0.20 4.26
N GLY A 27 16.54 1.29 4.97
CA GLY A 27 16.14 2.56 4.38
C GLY A 27 14.74 2.51 3.79
N LEU A 28 14.30 3.63 3.22
CA LEU A 28 12.93 3.79 2.70
C LEU A 28 12.76 3.25 1.27
N TRP A 29 13.88 3.07 0.55
CA TRP A 29 13.88 2.88 -0.89
C TRP A 29 13.91 1.42 -1.26
N THR A 30 13.02 1.02 -2.15
CA THR A 30 12.85 -0.38 -2.53
C THR A 30 12.75 -0.55 -4.04
N THR A 31 12.53 -1.79 -4.47
CA THR A 31 12.34 -2.11 -5.88
C THR A 31 10.87 -1.91 -6.30
N GLY A 32 10.62 -1.94 -7.60
CA GLY A 32 9.27 -1.84 -8.19
C GLY A 32 8.93 -0.46 -8.77
N ALA A 33 9.66 0.60 -8.39
CA ALA A 33 9.57 1.92 -9.03
C ALA A 33 10.94 2.62 -9.04
N SER A 34 11.05 3.71 -9.80
CA SER A 34 12.24 4.55 -9.78
C SER A 34 12.32 5.35 -8.48
N ARG A 35 13.53 5.81 -8.15
CA ARG A 35 13.80 6.68 -6.99
C ARG A 35 12.84 7.87 -6.89
N ALA A 36 12.65 8.58 -7.99
CA ALA A 36 11.79 9.77 -8.04
C ALA A 36 10.32 9.44 -7.76
N ILE A 37 9.82 8.30 -8.26
CA ILE A 37 8.45 7.85 -7.98
C ILE A 37 8.33 7.45 -6.50
N GLU A 38 9.31 6.76 -5.94
CA GLU A 38 9.26 6.43 -4.52
C GLU A 38 9.25 7.68 -3.65
N GLU A 39 10.08 8.68 -3.96
CA GLU A 39 10.08 9.97 -3.26
C GLU A 39 8.72 10.67 -3.37
N GLU A 40 8.16 10.69 -4.57
CA GLU A 40 6.87 11.31 -4.84
C GLU A 40 5.71 10.64 -4.09
N TYR A 41 5.66 9.31 -4.08
CA TYR A 41 4.55 8.60 -3.44
C TYR A 41 4.71 8.55 -1.91
N TRP A 42 5.92 8.33 -1.39
CA TRP A 42 6.14 8.35 0.06
C TRP A 42 5.90 9.73 0.66
N SER A 43 6.32 10.80 -0.01
CA SER A 43 6.10 12.18 0.48
C SER A 43 4.63 12.58 0.57
N ARG A 44 3.72 11.85 -0.08
CA ARG A 44 2.27 12.07 0.03
C ARG A 44 1.65 11.40 1.24
N THR A 45 2.33 10.43 1.83
CA THR A 45 1.81 9.68 2.97
C THR A 45 1.90 10.49 4.26
N GLU A 46 0.96 10.29 5.17
CA GLU A 46 0.96 10.91 6.50
C GLU A 46 2.24 10.63 7.30
N ALA A 47 2.96 9.55 6.99
CA ALA A 47 4.22 9.21 7.65
C ALA A 47 5.29 10.30 7.49
N PHE A 48 5.33 10.99 6.34
CA PHE A 48 6.31 12.04 6.06
C PHE A 48 5.72 13.45 6.02
N GLY A 49 4.40 13.58 6.24
CA GLY A 49 3.69 14.85 6.26
C GLY A 49 3.73 15.57 4.91
N SER A 50 3.53 16.89 4.90
CA SER A 50 3.52 17.70 3.67
C SER A 50 4.93 18.11 3.20
N VAL A 51 5.88 17.17 3.20
CA VAL A 51 7.22 17.40 2.64
C VAL A 51 7.16 17.39 1.11
N LEU A 52 7.97 18.22 0.46
CA LEU A 52 8.14 18.12 -0.99
C LEU A 52 8.91 16.83 -1.34
N ALA A 53 8.51 16.15 -2.41
CA ALA A 53 9.13 14.89 -2.83
C ALA A 53 10.67 14.98 -2.93
N GLN A 54 11.17 16.05 -3.55
CA GLN A 54 12.60 16.31 -3.73
C GLN A 54 13.38 16.44 -2.41
N ASP A 55 12.72 16.80 -1.32
CA ASP A 55 13.36 17.01 -0.01
C ASP A 55 13.32 15.75 0.86
N LEU A 56 12.53 14.72 0.46
CA LEU A 56 12.35 13.50 1.25
C LEU A 56 13.67 12.73 1.42
N GLY A 57 14.51 12.70 0.38
CA GLY A 57 15.83 12.05 0.43
C GLY A 57 16.69 12.57 1.57
N GLU A 58 16.79 13.90 1.72
CA GLU A 58 17.54 14.55 2.79
C GLU A 58 16.84 14.44 4.15
N LEU A 59 15.50 14.49 4.15
CA LEU A 59 14.71 14.39 5.38
C LEU A 59 14.96 13.06 6.10
N ILE A 60 15.03 11.94 5.37
CA ILE A 60 15.24 10.62 5.96
C ILE A 60 16.68 10.34 6.38
N LEU A 61 17.63 11.25 6.10
CA LEU A 61 18.99 11.15 6.67
C LEU A 61 19.03 11.60 8.13
N LYS A 62 17.99 12.29 8.60
CA LYS A 62 17.89 12.80 9.96
C LYS A 62 17.43 11.68 10.91
N PRO A 63 18.26 11.26 11.89
CA PRO A 63 17.92 10.16 12.80
C PRO A 63 16.60 10.39 13.56
N GLU A 64 16.31 11.63 13.95
CA GLU A 64 15.07 11.99 14.63
C GLU A 64 13.82 11.77 13.78
N VAL A 65 13.92 11.93 12.45
CA VAL A 65 12.82 11.65 11.53
C VAL A 65 12.61 10.15 11.41
N VAL A 66 13.68 9.41 11.16
CA VAL A 66 13.63 7.94 11.01
C VAL A 66 13.08 7.29 12.28
N GLU A 67 13.55 7.74 13.45
CA GLU A 67 13.07 7.22 14.74
C GLU A 67 11.58 7.52 14.95
N ARG A 68 11.13 8.75 14.68
CA ARG A 68 9.71 9.10 14.77
C ARG A 68 8.87 8.25 13.84
N VAL A 69 9.26 8.11 12.57
CA VAL A 69 8.51 7.35 11.56
C VAL A 69 8.38 5.88 11.97
N ASP A 70 9.47 5.25 12.42
CA ASP A 70 9.47 3.86 12.88
C ASP A 70 8.56 3.64 14.11
N GLN A 71 8.57 4.60 15.04
CA GLN A 71 7.76 4.55 16.26
C GLN A 71 6.26 4.81 16.01
N GLU A 72 5.93 5.70 15.09
CA GLU A 72 4.55 6.14 14.83
C GLU A 72 3.85 5.30 13.74
N PHE A 73 4.61 4.79 12.77
CA PHE A 73 4.07 4.16 11.58
C PHE A 73 4.63 2.76 11.33
N VAL A 74 3.87 1.94 10.62
CA VAL A 74 4.36 0.75 9.92
C VAL A 74 4.26 1.03 8.44
N LEU A 75 5.40 1.09 7.77
CA LEU A 75 5.49 1.32 6.34
C LEU A 75 5.47 -0.01 5.58
N MET A 76 4.69 -0.06 4.51
CA MET A 76 4.51 -1.27 3.70
C MET A 76 4.40 -0.95 2.21
N LYS A 77 4.69 -1.96 1.38
CA LYS A 77 4.18 -2.04 0.01
C LYS A 77 3.22 -3.20 -0.12
N TRP A 78 2.02 -2.96 -0.65
CA TRP A 78 1.05 -4.02 -0.92
C TRP A 78 0.95 -4.29 -2.41
N LYS A 79 1.07 -5.55 -2.80
CA LYS A 79 0.99 -5.99 -4.19
C LYS A 79 -0.10 -7.04 -4.32
N GLU A 80 -1.14 -6.71 -5.06
CA GLU A 80 -2.18 -7.68 -5.43
C GLU A 80 -1.59 -8.79 -6.30
N THR A 81 -2.02 -10.02 -6.05
CA THR A 81 -1.49 -11.23 -6.69
C THR A 81 -2.48 -11.85 -7.66
N ASN A 82 -3.76 -11.93 -7.28
CA ASN A 82 -4.79 -12.56 -8.07
C ASN A 82 -6.19 -12.09 -7.65
N PHE A 83 -7.14 -12.20 -8.58
CA PHE A 83 -8.55 -12.13 -8.29
C PHE A 83 -9.00 -13.42 -7.59
N VAL A 84 -9.94 -13.31 -6.66
CA VAL A 84 -10.43 -14.42 -5.84
C VAL A 84 -11.82 -14.88 -6.27
N ASN A 85 -12.66 -13.96 -6.73
CA ASN A 85 -14.08 -14.21 -6.97
C ASN A 85 -14.55 -13.91 -8.40
N CYS A 86 -13.63 -13.58 -9.31
CA CYS A 86 -13.91 -13.37 -10.72
C CYS A 86 -12.64 -13.58 -11.55
N GLU A 87 -12.80 -13.74 -12.86
CA GLU A 87 -11.66 -13.76 -13.77
C GLU A 87 -11.18 -12.32 -14.08
N PRO A 88 -9.91 -12.12 -14.47
CA PRO A 88 -9.36 -10.80 -14.81
C PRO A 88 -10.21 -10.04 -15.84
N GLU A 89 -10.67 -10.74 -16.89
CA GLU A 89 -11.45 -10.18 -18.00
C GLU A 89 -12.82 -9.67 -17.54
N GLU A 90 -13.38 -10.27 -16.49
CA GLU A 90 -14.69 -9.93 -15.94
C GLU A 90 -14.62 -8.74 -14.96
N SER A 91 -13.46 -8.57 -14.31
CA SER A 91 -13.26 -7.53 -13.30
C SER A 91 -13.30 -6.12 -13.89
N GLY A 92 -12.77 -5.95 -15.11
CA GLY A 92 -12.54 -4.64 -15.71
C GLY A 92 -11.50 -3.78 -14.98
N LEU A 93 -10.66 -4.38 -14.13
CA LEU A 93 -9.64 -3.70 -13.33
C LEU A 93 -8.23 -4.22 -13.67
N SER A 94 -7.25 -3.33 -13.61
CA SER A 94 -5.83 -3.72 -13.60
C SER A 94 -5.34 -3.79 -12.16
N ILE A 95 -4.71 -4.91 -11.80
CA ILE A 95 -4.00 -5.11 -10.52
C ILE A 95 -2.47 -5.16 -10.70
N GLN A 96 -1.97 -4.59 -11.80
CA GLN A 96 -0.55 -4.63 -12.16
C GLN A 96 0.32 -3.72 -11.30
N GLY A 97 -0.26 -2.67 -10.70
CA GLY A 97 0.42 -1.77 -9.79
C GLY A 97 0.65 -2.33 -8.38
N PHE A 98 0.95 -1.44 -7.46
CA PHE A 98 1.09 -1.73 -6.03
C PHE A 98 0.80 -0.47 -5.21
N TYR A 99 0.66 -0.63 -3.90
CA TYR A 99 0.33 0.45 -2.98
C TYR A 99 1.56 0.83 -2.15
N PHE A 100 1.80 2.12 -1.99
CA PHE A 100 2.62 2.68 -0.92
C PHE A 100 1.72 2.87 0.30
N VAL A 101 2.02 2.20 1.40
CA VAL A 101 1.10 2.07 2.53
C VAL A 101 1.77 2.52 3.82
N CYS A 102 1.06 3.31 4.62
CA CYS A 102 1.42 3.59 6.00
C CYS A 102 0.24 3.26 6.92
N LEU A 103 0.54 2.54 8.00
CA LEU A 103 -0.37 2.26 9.09
C LEU A 103 0.06 3.11 10.29
N GLN A 104 -0.81 3.97 10.79
CA GLN A 104 -0.58 4.69 12.04
C GLN A 104 -0.82 3.77 13.23
N ARG A 105 0.22 3.53 14.04
CA ARG A 105 0.19 2.54 15.13
C ARG A 105 -0.81 2.88 16.24
N SER A 106 -0.97 4.17 16.54
CA SER A 106 -1.82 4.65 17.64
C SER A 106 -3.31 4.51 17.36
N THR A 107 -3.72 4.64 16.10
CA THR A 107 -5.13 4.63 15.67
C THR A 107 -5.52 3.36 14.93
N GLY A 108 -4.54 2.64 14.35
CA GLY A 108 -4.77 1.53 13.44
C GLY A 108 -5.27 1.97 12.06
N SER A 109 -5.31 3.28 11.77
CA SER A 109 -5.69 3.82 10.47
C SER A 109 -4.63 3.49 9.43
N ILE A 110 -5.08 3.25 8.19
CA ILE A 110 -4.22 3.00 7.04
C ILE A 110 -4.49 4.08 6.01
N GLU A 111 -3.42 4.71 5.53
CA GLU A 111 -3.41 5.49 4.31
C GLU A 111 -2.51 4.79 3.28
N ALA A 112 -2.96 4.77 2.03
CA ALA A 112 -2.14 4.28 0.94
C ALA A 112 -2.41 4.99 -0.38
N TYR A 113 -1.43 4.90 -1.28
CA TYR A 113 -1.51 5.41 -2.65
C TYR A 113 -1.14 4.33 -3.65
N TYR A 114 -2.05 4.06 -4.59
CA TYR A 114 -1.81 3.10 -5.68
C TYR A 114 -0.94 3.72 -6.77
N TYR A 115 0.08 2.98 -7.20
CA TYR A 115 0.96 3.31 -8.31
C TYR A 115 0.89 2.23 -9.38
N ASP A 116 0.55 2.67 -10.61
CA ASP A 116 0.68 1.93 -11.86
C ASP A 116 0.94 2.98 -12.96
N PRO A 117 2.00 2.84 -13.78
CA PRO A 117 2.32 3.80 -14.83
C PRO A 117 1.21 3.97 -15.88
N ASN A 118 0.31 2.99 -16.00
CA ASN A 118 -0.80 2.99 -16.95
C ASN A 118 -2.14 3.39 -16.33
N ALA A 119 -2.16 3.69 -15.03
CA ALA A 119 -3.37 4.12 -14.32
C ALA A 119 -3.32 5.61 -13.97
N SER A 120 -4.47 6.16 -13.59
CA SER A 120 -4.51 7.49 -13.00
C SER A 120 -3.66 7.52 -11.72
N PRO A 121 -2.78 8.52 -11.54
CA PRO A 121 -1.86 8.55 -10.41
C PRO A 121 -2.56 8.92 -9.10
N TYR A 122 -1.92 8.59 -7.99
CA TYR A 122 -2.31 8.97 -6.62
C TYR A 122 -3.73 8.59 -6.22
N GLN A 123 -4.23 7.45 -6.72
CA GLN A 123 -5.49 6.90 -6.22
C GLN A 123 -5.30 6.55 -4.73
N ARG A 124 -6.02 7.26 -3.87
CA ARG A 124 -5.87 7.20 -2.41
C ARG A 124 -6.81 6.16 -1.82
N LEU A 125 -6.26 5.34 -0.93
CA LEU A 125 -6.98 4.39 -0.09
C LEU A 125 -6.88 4.86 1.36
N THR A 126 -8.02 4.84 2.06
CA THR A 126 -8.07 5.15 3.50
C THR A 126 -8.92 4.10 4.19
N LEU A 127 -8.35 3.42 5.18
CA LEU A 127 -9.02 2.40 5.97
C LEU A 127 -8.95 2.77 7.45
N GLY A 128 -10.03 2.46 8.17
CA GLY A 128 -10.07 2.54 9.63
C GLY A 128 -10.40 1.17 10.21
N PRO A 129 -9.87 0.82 11.39
CA PRO A 129 -10.21 -0.42 12.05
C PRO A 129 -11.68 -0.43 12.47
N ILE A 130 -12.38 -1.53 12.21
CA ILE A 130 -13.79 -1.67 12.61
C ILE A 130 -13.85 -2.28 14.02
N GLY A 131 -13.81 -1.40 15.03
CA GLY A 131 -14.00 -1.73 16.46
C GLY A 131 -12.87 -2.56 17.10
N HIS A 132 -13.09 -3.04 18.33
CA HIS A 132 -12.14 -3.91 19.07
C HIS A 132 -12.15 -5.38 18.62
N ARG A 133 -12.84 -5.71 17.52
CA ARG A 133 -13.06 -7.09 17.07
C ARG A 133 -12.10 -7.49 15.96
N GLY A 134 -10.82 -7.13 16.11
CA GLY A 134 -9.79 -7.76 15.30
C GLY A 134 -9.91 -9.27 15.48
N VAL A 135 -10.17 -10.00 14.40
CA VAL A 135 -10.10 -11.45 14.41
C VAL A 135 -8.62 -11.82 14.38
N ALA A 136 -8.07 -12.19 15.53
CA ALA A 136 -6.78 -12.86 15.58
C ALA A 136 -7.01 -14.33 15.18
N PHE A 137 -6.37 -14.75 14.09
CA PHE A 137 -6.27 -16.18 13.80
C PHE A 137 -5.24 -16.78 14.77
N GLY A 138 -5.47 -18.03 15.21
CA GLY A 138 -4.48 -18.74 16.02
C GLY A 138 -3.12 -18.81 15.31
N THR A 139 -2.04 -19.02 16.06
CA THR A 139 -0.70 -19.19 15.48
C THR A 139 -0.71 -20.41 14.56
N ILE A 140 -0.49 -20.19 13.27
CA ILE A 140 -0.29 -21.24 12.27
C ILE A 140 1.20 -21.25 11.93
N GLN A 141 1.85 -22.38 12.13
CA GLN A 141 3.22 -22.60 11.69
C GLN A 141 3.20 -23.53 10.48
N PHE A 142 3.85 -23.11 9.41
CA PHE A 142 4.09 -23.96 8.24
C PHE A 142 5.37 -24.78 8.46
N ALA A 143 5.36 -26.02 7.96
CA ALA A 143 6.46 -26.98 8.11
C ALA A 143 7.70 -26.59 7.30
#